data_AF-A0A4Y8C5M5-F1
#
_entry.id   AF-A0A4Y8C5M5-F1
#
_cell.length_a   1.000
_cell.length_b   1.000
_cell.length_c   1.000
_cell.angle_alpha   90.00
_cell.angle_beta   90.00
_cell.angle_gamma   90.00
#
_symmetry.space_group_name_H-M   'P 1'
#
loop_
_entity.id
_entity.type
_entity.pdbx_description
1 polymer ?
#
loop_
_entity_poly.entity_id
_entity_poly.type
_entity_poly.pdbx_seq_one_letter_code
_entity_poly.pdbx_strand_id
1 'polypeptide(L)' 'MIKLINLTKSYPLFSGGRHYVFKNFTFEFPENCSIGLMGGNGAG' A
#
# COMPACT_ATOMS: atom_id res chain seq x y z
N MET A 1 8.97 0.80 16.27
CA MET A 1 8.90 -0.03 15.06
C MET A 1 7.49 -0.02 14.44
N ILE A 2 7.35 0.41 13.18
CA ILE A 2 6.07 0.34 12.43
C ILE A 2 6.14 -0.82 11.43
N LYS A 3 5.09 -1.65 11.39
CA LYS A 3 4.97 -2.78 10.47
C LYS A 3 3.63 -2.77 9.76
N LEU A 4 3.66 -2.99 8.45
CA LEU A 4 2.51 -3.31 7.64
C LEU A 4 2.57 -4.81 7.38
N ILE A 5 1.50 -5.52 7.71
CA ILE A 5 1.44 -6.99 7.60
C ILE A 5 0.24 -7.32 6.72
N ASN A 6 0.50 -7.87 5.54
CA ASN A 6 -0.50 -8.33 4.57
C ASN A 6 -1.57 -7.27 4.27
N LEU A 7 -1.18 -5.99 4.24
CA LEU A 7 -2.09 -4.87 4.01
C LEU A 7 -2.72 -4.98 2.62
N THR A 8 -4.05 -4.88 2.58
CA THR A 8 -4.81 -4.84 1.33
C THR A 8 -5.78 -3.67 1.38
N LYS A 9 -5.68 -2.77 0.40
CA LYS A 9 -6.62 -1.67 0.19
C LYS A 9 -7.18 -1.75 -1.21
N SER A 10 -8.51 -1.74 -1.33
CA SER A 10 -9.18 -1.75 -2.62
C SER A 10 -10.39 -0.82 -2.64
N TYR A 11 -10.89 -0.57 -3.85
CA TYR A 11 -12.16 0.07 -4.14
C TYR A 11 -12.99 -0.84 -5.06
N PRO A 12 -14.31 -0.96 -4.83
CA PRO A 12 -15.19 -1.62 -5.77
C PRO A 12 -15.35 -0.76 -7.04
N LEU A 13 -15.44 -1.40 -8.20
CA LEU A 13 -15.74 -0.74 -9.47
C LEU A 13 -17.20 -0.99 -9.84
N PHE A 14 -17.83 -0.01 -10.48
CA PHE A 14 -19.23 -0.09 -10.90
C PHE A 14 -19.52 -1.28 -11.82
N SER A 15 -18.55 -1.75 -12.60
CA SER A 15 -18.64 -2.91 -13.49
C SER A 15 -18.47 -4.27 -12.78
N GLY A 16 -18.46 -4.30 -11.44
CA GLY A 16 -18.30 -5.53 -10.66
C GLY A 16 -16.85 -5.95 -10.40
N GLY A 17 -15.87 -5.17 -10.87
CA GLY A 17 -14.45 -5.38 -10.59
C GLY A 17 -14.00 -4.82 -9.23
N ARG A 18 -12.73 -5.05 -8.90
CA ARG A 18 -12.04 -4.37 -7.79
C ARG A 18 -10.74 -3.77 -8.27
N HIS A 19 -10.52 -2.51 -7.94
CA HIS A 19 -9.23 -1.87 -8.10
C HIS A 19 -8.46 -1.99 -6.78
N TYR A 20 -7.29 -2.63 -6.82
CA TYR A 20 -6.42 -2.77 -5.66
C TYR A 20 -5.34 -1.71 -5.72
N VAL A 21 -5.30 -0.91 -4.66
CA VAL A 21 -4.23 0.06 -4.41
C VAL A 21 -3.03 -0.67 -3.81
N PHE A 22 -3.29 -1.46 -2.77
CA PHE A 22 -2.33 -2.40 -2.20
C PHE A 22 -2.99 -3.78 -2.14
N LYS A 23 -2.20 -4.82 -2.39
CA LYS A 23 -2.64 -6.21 -2.25
C LYS A 23 -1.53 -7.02 -1.60
N ASN A 24 -1.82 -7.56 -0.42
CA ASN A 24 -0.88 -8.36 0.37
C ASN A 24 0.48 -7.67 0.59
N PHE A 25 0.46 -6.37 0.88
CA PHE A 25 1.66 -5.57 1.06
C PHE A 25 2.20 -5.74 2.50
N THR A 26 3.45 -6.18 2.60
CA THR A 26 4.16 -6.33 3.87
C THR A 26 5.44 -5.52 3.82
N PHE A 27 5.62 -4.65 4.81
CA PHE A 27 6.79 -3.79 4.93
C PHE A 27 7.08 -3.43 6.39
N GLU A 28 8.36 -3.35 6.73
CA GLU A 28 8.83 -2.93 8.03
C GLU A 28 9.61 -1.63 7.86
N PHE A 29 9.17 -0.58 8.56
CA PHE A 29 9.85 0.70 8.51
C PHE A 29 11.09 0.65 9.41
N PRO A 30 12.29 0.97 8.89
CA PRO A 30 13.50 1.07 9.70
C PRO A 30 13.36 2.14 10.78
N GLU A 31 14.06 1.94 11.89
CA GLU A 31 14.06 2.88 13.00
C GLU A 31 15.11 3.97 12.82
N ASN A 32 14.89 5.12 13.46
CA ASN A 32 15.83 6.24 13.54
C ASN A 32 16.26 6.82 12.17
N CYS A 33 15.39 6.75 11.17
CA CYS A 33 15.62 7.42 9.89
C CYS A 33 14.34 8.04 9.32
N SER A 34 14.52 8.98 8.39
CA SER A 34 13.45 9.55 7.59
C SER A 34 13.22 8.69 6.36
N ILE A 35 11.96 8.53 5.96
CA ILE A 35 11.56 7.64 4.86
C ILE A 35 10.75 8.43 3.84
N GLY A 36 11.16 8.35 2.58
CA GLY A 36 10.39 8.86 1.44
C GLY A 36 9.60 7.73 0.78
N LEU A 37 8.30 7.94 0.61
CA LEU A 37 7.46 7.07 -0.22
C LEU A 37 7.45 7.63 -1.65
N MET A 38 7.85 6.82 -2.63
CA MET A 38 7.97 7.24 -4.02
C MET A 38 7.21 6.28 -4.94
N GLY A 39 6.65 6.83 -6.01
CA GLY A 39 5.92 6.07 -7.01
C GLY A 39 5.38 7.00 -8.11
N GLY A 40 4.93 6.40 -9.21
CA GLY A 40 4.20 7.15 -10.25
C GLY A 40 2.83 7.63 -9.74
N ASN A 41 2.17 8.48 -10.52
CA ASN A 41 0.80 8.90 -10.23
C ASN A 41 -0.11 7.65 -10.15
N GLY A 42 -0.83 7.50 -9.03
CA GLY A 42 -1.72 6.37 -8.77
C GLY A 42 -1.03 5.07 -8.33
N ALA A 43 0.26 5.10 -7.98
CA ALA A 43 1.00 3.92 -7.54
C ALA A 43 0.66 3.43 -6.11
N GLY A 44 -0.13 4.20 -5.37
CA GLY A 44 -0.55 3.90 -4.01
C GLY A 44 -1.72 4.78 -3.57
#